data_AF-A0A8J6JV54-F1
#
_entry.id   AF-A0A8J6JV54-F1
#
_cell.length_a   1.000
_cell.length_b   1.000
_cell.length_c   1.000
_cell.angle_alpha   90.00
_cell.angle_beta   90.00
_cell.angle_gamma   90.00
#
_symmetry.space_group_name_H-M   'P 1'
#
loop_
_entity.id
_entity.type
_entity.pdbx_description
1 polymer ?
#
loop_
_entity_poly.entity_id
_entity_poly.type
_entity_poly.pdbx_seq_one_letter_code
_entity_poly.pdbx_strand_id
1 'polypeptide(L)' 'MADKARTLFDKIWDAHVVERLEGGTVLLYIDRHLVHEVTSPQAFEGL' A
#
# COMPACT_ATOMS: atom_id res chain seq x y z
N MET A 1 27.79 -9.79 6.05
CA MET A 1 27.02 -8.72 6.71
C MET A 1 25.70 -9.34 7.11
N ALA A 2 25.37 -9.38 8.40
CA ALA A 2 24.10 -9.95 8.85
C ALA A 2 22.97 -9.15 8.23
N ASP A 3 22.05 -9.82 7.53
CA ASP A 3 20.84 -9.19 7.02
C ASP A 3 20.11 -8.52 8.19
N LYS A 4 19.87 -7.21 8.08
CA LYS A 4 19.25 -6.43 9.16
C LYS A 4 17.92 -7.09 9.49
N ALA A 5 17.71 -7.45 10.76
CA ALA A 5 16.45 -8.06 11.17
C ALA A 5 15.28 -7.14 10.77
N ARG A 6 14.48 -7.59 9.81
CA ARG A 6 13.30 -6.88 9.31
C ARG A 6 12.08 -7.28 10.12
N THR A 7 11.26 -6.29 10.48
CA THR A 7 9.97 -6.54 11.12
C THR A 7 9.02 -7.24 10.14
N LEU A 8 7.93 -7.81 10.65
CA LEU A 8 6.87 -8.35 9.77
C LEU A 8 6.29 -7.25 8.87
N PHE A 9 6.14 -6.02 9.41
CA PHE A 9 5.67 -4.87 8.66
C PHE A 9 6.59 -4.57 7.48
N ASP A 10 7.91 -4.48 7.70
CA ASP A 10 8.88 -4.21 6.63
C ASP A 10 8.80 -5.26 5.52
N LYS A 11 8.68 -6.53 5.90
CA LYS A 11 8.58 -7.64 4.94
C LYS A 11 7.32 -7.55 4.08
N ILE A 12 6.17 -7.26 4.70
CA ILE A 12 4.90 -7.13 3.97
C ILE A 12 4.95 -5.88 3.10
N TRP A 13 5.36 -4.73 3.64
CA TRP A 13 5.47 -3.49 2.90
C TRP A 13 6.35 -3.64 1.65
N ASP A 14 7.57 -4.15 1.82
CA ASP A 14 8.53 -4.35 0.71
C ASP A 14 7.98 -5.29 -0.37
N ALA A 15 7.18 -6.29 0.01
CA ALA A 15 6.56 -7.23 -0.93
C ALA A 15 5.46 -6.60 -1.80
N HIS A 16 4.89 -5.46 -1.39
CA HIS A 16 3.79 -4.79 -2.09
C HIS A 16 4.23 -3.50 -2.80
N VAL A 17 5.50 -3.09 -2.69
CA VAL A 17 6.03 -1.97 -3.45
C VAL A 17 6.13 -2.34 -4.93
N VAL A 18 5.38 -1.64 -5.77
CA VAL A 18 5.49 -1.73 -7.23
C VAL A 18 6.64 -0.86 -7.72
N GLU A 19 6.71 0.39 -7.23
CA GLU A 19 7.72 1.36 -7.62
C GLU A 19 8.00 2.36 -6.50
N ARG A 20 9.23 2.86 -6.43
CA ARG A 20 9.60 4.00 -5.58
C ARG A 20 9.79 5.21 -6.47
N LEU A 21 8.96 6.22 -6.26
CA LEU A 21 8.95 7.47 -7.02
C LEU A 21 9.86 8.50 -6.35
N GLU A 22 10.08 9.60 -7.06
CA GLU A 22 10.85 10.73 -6.53
C GLU A 22 10.23 11.30 -5.25
N GLY A 23 11.07 11.90 -4.40
CA GLY A 23 10.63 12.48 -3.13
C GLY A 23 10.24 11.47 -2.06
N GLY A 24 10.49 10.17 -2.26
CA GLY A 24 10.20 9.12 -1.27
C GLY A 24 8.77 8.58 -1.32
N THR A 25 7.99 8.96 -2.33
CA THR A 25 6.66 8.39 -2.58
C THR A 25 6.79 6.95 -3.08
N VAL A 26 5.82 6.11 -2.75
CA VAL A 26 5.82 4.70 -3.15
C VAL A 26 4.50 4.36 -3.82
N LEU A 27 4.58 3.73 -5.00
CA LEU A 27 3.44 3.05 -5.61
C LEU A 27 3.27 1.69 -4.95
N LEU A 28 2.17 1.50 -4.23
CA LEU A 28 1.88 0.30 -3.45
C LEU A 28 0.74 -0.48 -4.09
N TYR A 29 0.91 -1.79 -4.24
CA TYR A 29 -0.16 -2.70 -4.65
C TYR A 29 -1.07 -3.02 -3.46
N ILE A 30 -2.39 -2.96 -3.68
CA ILE A 30 -3.41 -3.31 -2.68
C ILE A 30 -4.22 -4.50 -3.20
N ASP A 31 -4.04 -5.66 -2.58
CA ASP A 31 -4.64 -6.93 -3.01
C ASP A 31 -6.16 -6.97 -2.83
N ARG A 32 -6.67 -6.26 -1.83
CA ARG A 32 -8.09 -6.29 -1.47
C ARG A 32 -8.56 -4.96 -0.92
N HIS A 33 -9.61 -4.45 -1.54
CA HIS A 33 -10.35 -3.29 -1.08
C HIS A 33 -11.65 -3.79 -0.42
N LEU A 34 -11.85 -3.45 0.85
CA LEU A 34 -13.09 -3.70 1.56
C LEU A 34 -13.76 -2.35 1.79
N VAL A 35 -14.98 -2.19 1.28
CA VAL A 35 -15.76 -0.95 1.38
C VAL A 35 -17.01 -1.24 2.21
N HIS A 36 -17.36 -0.33 3.11
CA HIS A 36 -18.59 -0.42 3.88
C HIS A 36 -19.43 0.86 3.70
N GLU A 37 -20.72 0.67 3.48
CA GLU A 37 -21.61 1.71 2.96
C GLU A 37 -22.17 2.63 4.05
N VAL A 38 -21.39 3.67 4.36
CA VAL A 38 -21.90 4.92 4.96
C VAL A 38 -21.30 6.16 4.24
N THR A 39 -20.21 5.99 3.49
CA THR A 39 -19.51 7.05 2.73
C THR A 39 -19.15 6.65 1.29
N SER A 40 -19.72 5.56 0.78
CA SER A 40 -19.42 5.04 -0.56
C SER A 40 -19.75 6.00 -1.71
N PRO A 41 -20.82 6.83 -1.71
CA PRO A 41 -21.13 7.66 -2.87
C PRO A 41 -19.97 8.59 -3.28
N GLN A 42 -19.34 9.28 -2.31
CA GLN A 42 -18.25 10.22 -2.58
C GLN A 42 -16.98 9.57 -3.13
N ALA A 43 -16.72 8.30 -2.80
CA ALA A 43 -15.53 7.58 -3.25
C ALA A 43 -15.65 7.13 -4.72
N PHE A 44 -16.86 7.06 -5.27
CA PHE A 44 -17.13 6.53 -6.62
C PHE A 44 -17.70 7.58 -7.59
N GLU A 45 -17.96 8.82 -7.17
CA GLU A 45 -18.46 9.91 -8.04
C GLU A 45 -17.52 10.28 -9.20
N GLY A 46 -16.24 9.90 -9.13
CA GLY A 46 -15.21 10.20 -10.15
C GLY A 46 -14.73 9.02 -10.98
N LEU A 47 -15.40 7.86 -10.91
CA LEU A 47 -15.19 6.69 -11.78
C LEU A 47 -16.19 6.70 -12.94
#